data_AF-A0A5D0QL51-F1
#
_entry.id   AF-A0A5D0QL51-F1
#
_cell.length_a   1.000
_cell.length_b   1.000
_cell.length_c   1.000
_cell.angle_alpha   90.00
_cell.angle_beta   90.00
_cell.angle_gamma   90.00
#
_symmetry.space_group_name_H-M   'P 1'
#
loop_
_entity.id
_entity.type
_entity.pdbx_description
1 polymer ?
#
loop_
_entity_poly.entity_id
_entity_poly.type
_entity_poly.pdbx_seq_one_letter_code
_entity_poly.pdbx_strand_id
1 'polypeptide(L)'
;MGEVRHGTIRRYNAYRCRCTPCRAAKSRYDVNRRRLMAYGRWTAYGDAGFVRAHVAGLMARGLSPTAIADLAGVHAECVLQVLNEQHVRGPLDINARSLLAVSFDLDAIPDRVLIDATGTRRRVQALVAIGYSLSAQCALLGRTVNNYYKVLRNPRVFAETARAVRDLYRELSRTPAPPSRGAKLACRRAARNGWLSPLAWDDIDDPNEKPKGVRREAS
;
A
#
# COMPACT_ATOMS: atom_id res chain seq x y z
N MET A 1 6.87 27.73 -14.35
CA MET A 1 5.77 27.70 -13.35
C MET A 1 4.53 28.31 -13.99
N GLY A 2 3.47 27.55 -14.22
CA GLY A 2 2.25 28.04 -14.88
C GLY A 2 1.47 29.01 -13.99
N GLU A 3 1.03 30.13 -14.56
CA GLU A 3 0.27 31.15 -13.85
C GLU A 3 -1.11 30.63 -13.42
N VAL A 4 -1.48 30.82 -12.14
CA VAL A 4 -2.75 30.32 -11.62
C VAL A 4 -3.87 31.31 -11.93
N ARG A 5 -4.88 30.85 -12.67
CA ARG A 5 -6.04 31.63 -13.14
C ARG A 5 -6.81 32.33 -12.00
N HIS A 6 -7.14 33.61 -12.19
CA HIS A 6 -8.03 34.39 -11.30
C HIS A 6 -9.47 33.87 -11.37
N GLY A 7 -10.26 34.12 -10.32
CA GLY A 7 -11.63 33.61 -10.23
C GLY A 7 -11.74 32.16 -9.75
N THR A 8 -10.67 31.62 -9.16
CA THR A 8 -10.63 30.27 -8.58
C THR A 8 -10.40 30.31 -7.07
N ILE A 9 -10.89 29.29 -6.36
CA ILE A 9 -10.68 29.14 -4.91
C ILE A 9 -9.20 28.94 -4.59
N ARG A 10 -8.47 28.21 -5.46
CA ARG A 10 -7.03 27.96 -5.33
C ARG A 10 -6.22 29.26 -5.32
N ARG A 11 -6.50 30.20 -6.23
CA ARG A 11 -5.84 31.52 -6.26
C ARG A 11 -6.17 32.36 -5.03
N TYR A 12 -7.40 32.27 -4.50
CA TYR A 12 -7.82 32.97 -3.28
C TYR A 12 -7.13 32.42 -2.01
N ASN A 13 -7.07 31.09 -1.85
CA ASN A 13 -6.53 30.44 -0.64
C ASN A 13 -5.00 30.32 -0.65
N ALA A 14 -4.41 29.74 -1.71
CA ALA A 14 -2.99 29.41 -1.74
C ALA A 14 -2.11 30.62 -2.08
N TYR A 15 -2.57 31.47 -3.01
CA TYR A 15 -1.82 32.65 -3.48
C TYR A 15 -2.31 33.95 -2.84
N ARG A 16 -3.20 33.84 -1.84
CA ARG A 16 -3.77 34.97 -1.07
C ARG A 16 -4.35 36.10 -1.92
N CYS A 17 -4.74 35.83 -3.16
CA CYS A 17 -5.32 36.84 -4.04
C CYS A 17 -6.67 37.33 -3.49
N ARG A 18 -6.90 38.64 -3.54
CA ARG A 18 -8.11 39.29 -2.99
C ARG A 18 -8.90 40.06 -4.04
N CYS A 19 -8.62 39.90 -5.33
CA CYS A 19 -9.41 40.57 -6.37
C CYS A 19 -10.86 40.08 -6.39
N THR A 20 -11.75 40.91 -6.94
CA THR A 20 -13.19 40.66 -7.06
C THR A 20 -13.55 39.27 -7.57
N PRO A 21 -12.98 38.75 -8.68
CA PRO A 21 -13.34 37.42 -9.16
C PRO A 21 -12.92 36.30 -8.19
N CYS A 22 -11.78 36.42 -7.50
CA CYS A 22 -11.33 35.45 -6.50
C CYS A 22 -12.20 35.47 -5.24
N ARG A 23 -12.63 36.66 -4.78
CA ARG A 23 -13.61 36.79 -3.67
C ARG A 23 -14.96 36.19 -4.06
N ALA A 24 -15.43 36.45 -5.27
CA ALA A 24 -16.68 35.89 -5.79
C ALA A 24 -16.63 34.35 -5.87
N ALA A 25 -15.51 33.78 -6.30
CA ALA A 25 -15.30 32.33 -6.32
C ALA A 25 -15.38 31.69 -4.92
N LYS A 26 -14.77 32.33 -3.91
CA LYS A 26 -14.87 31.89 -2.51
C LYS A 26 -16.30 32.00 -1.99
N SER A 27 -17.00 33.10 -2.30
CA SER A 27 -18.39 33.31 -1.90
C SER A 27 -19.33 32.24 -2.49
N ARG A 28 -19.22 31.95 -3.80
CA ARG A 28 -19.99 30.88 -4.46
C ARG A 28 -19.76 29.52 -3.80
N TYR A 29 -18.51 29.19 -3.48
CA TYR A 29 -18.17 27.98 -2.75
C TYR A 29 -18.83 27.91 -1.37
N ASP A 30 -18.78 29.00 -0.60
CA ASP A 30 -19.38 29.06 0.74
C ASP A 30 -20.92 28.93 0.67
N VAL A 31 -21.56 29.59 -0.30
CA VAL A 31 -23.01 29.48 -0.52
C VAL A 31 -23.41 28.07 -0.92
N ASN A 32 -22.69 27.45 -1.87
CA ASN A 32 -22.97 26.08 -2.29
C ASN A 32 -22.76 25.07 -1.15
N ARG A 33 -21.70 25.26 -0.35
CA ARG A 33 -21.45 24.47 0.86
C ARG A 33 -22.60 24.55 1.85
N ARG A 34 -23.08 25.77 2.16
CA ARG A 34 -24.23 25.96 3.08
C ARG A 34 -25.50 25.29 2.56
N ARG A 35 -25.77 25.36 1.25
CA ARG A 35 -26.92 24.68 0.61
C ARG A 35 -26.82 23.16 0.76
N LEU A 36 -25.67 22.59 0.46
CA LEU A 36 -25.45 21.15 0.61
C LEU A 36 -25.56 20.69 2.07
N MET A 37 -25.09 21.50 3.04
CA MET A 37 -25.23 21.22 4.47
C MET A 37 -26.70 21.20 4.90
N ALA A 38 -27.48 22.18 4.44
CA ALA A 38 -28.91 22.26 4.71
C ALA A 38 -29.68 21.06 4.11
N TYR A 39 -29.24 20.53 2.97
CA TYR A 39 -29.85 19.36 2.35
C TYR A 39 -29.37 18.02 2.92
N GLY A 40 -28.47 18.01 3.91
CA GLY A 40 -27.84 16.78 4.42
C GLY A 40 -26.99 16.04 3.37
N ARG A 41 -26.76 16.66 2.21
CA ARG A 41 -25.96 16.13 1.09
C ARG A 41 -24.51 16.60 1.13
N TRP A 42 -24.18 17.46 2.08
CA TRP A 42 -22.80 17.82 2.37
C TRP A 42 -22.12 16.69 3.12
N THR A 43 -21.50 15.80 2.37
CA THR A 43 -20.49 14.91 2.93
C THR A 43 -19.22 15.72 3.12
N ALA A 44 -19.01 16.30 4.31
CA ALA A 44 -17.75 16.95 4.68
C ALA A 44 -16.53 15.99 4.52
N TYR A 45 -16.81 14.69 4.43
CA TYR A 45 -15.86 13.58 4.41
C TYR A 45 -16.37 12.41 3.56
N GLY A 46 -17.06 12.67 2.45
CA GLY A 46 -17.22 11.60 1.46
C GLY A 46 -15.83 11.31 0.95
N ASP A 47 -15.29 10.13 1.20
CA ASP A 47 -13.97 9.66 0.74
C ASP A 47 -12.77 9.83 1.70
N ALA A 48 -12.83 10.63 2.77
CA ALA A 48 -11.64 10.81 3.64
C ALA A 48 -11.20 9.51 4.35
N GLY A 49 -12.16 8.70 4.80
CA GLY A 49 -11.88 7.38 5.36
C GLY A 49 -11.34 6.39 4.33
N PHE A 50 -11.79 6.48 3.08
CA PHE A 50 -11.34 5.62 1.99
C PHE A 50 -9.95 6.03 1.48
N VAL A 51 -9.68 7.32 1.31
CA VAL A 51 -8.34 7.87 1.06
C VAL A 51 -7.38 7.46 2.17
N ARG A 52 -7.80 7.53 3.45
CA ARG A 52 -6.96 7.08 4.56
C ARG A 52 -6.69 5.58 4.51
N ALA A 53 -7.72 4.75 4.30
CA ALA A 53 -7.56 3.32 4.17
C ALA A 53 -6.64 2.96 3.00
N HIS A 54 -6.77 3.65 1.88
CA HIS A 54 -5.92 3.49 0.70
C HIS A 54 -4.46 3.88 0.98
N VAL A 55 -4.22 5.08 1.54
CA VAL A 55 -2.88 5.54 1.93
C VAL A 55 -2.26 4.60 2.97
N ALA A 56 -3.03 4.15 3.96
CA ALA A 56 -2.58 3.16 4.93
C ALA A 56 -2.24 1.81 4.27
N GLY A 57 -3.03 1.37 3.29
CA GLY A 57 -2.75 0.18 2.48
C GLY A 57 -1.46 0.31 1.67
N LEU A 58 -1.22 1.46 1.03
CA LEU A 58 0.04 1.76 0.33
C LEU A 58 1.24 1.77 1.28
N MET A 59 1.07 2.34 2.48
CA MET A 59 2.11 2.34 3.51
C MET A 59 2.43 0.95 4.02
N ALA A 60 1.41 0.14 4.25
CA ALA A 60 1.58 -1.24 4.67
C ALA A 60 2.13 -2.14 3.54
N ARG A 61 2.06 -1.70 2.28
CA ARG A 61 2.80 -2.30 1.13
C ARG A 61 4.22 -1.75 0.97
N GLY A 62 4.63 -0.77 1.79
CA GLY A 62 6.02 -0.31 1.89
C GLY A 62 6.32 1.05 1.28
N LEU A 63 5.31 1.79 0.81
CA LEU A 63 5.51 3.18 0.39
C LEU A 63 5.61 4.09 1.62
N SER A 64 6.67 4.89 1.72
CA SER A 64 6.75 5.91 2.77
C SER A 64 5.71 7.02 2.50
N PRO A 65 5.25 7.76 3.53
CA PRO A 65 4.37 8.91 3.34
C PRO A 65 4.93 9.94 2.35
N THR A 66 6.26 10.10 2.32
CA THR A 66 6.97 10.96 1.35
C THR A 66 6.87 10.43 -0.07
N ALA A 67 7.11 9.13 -0.29
CA ALA A 67 6.97 8.52 -1.61
C ALA A 67 5.52 8.58 -2.12
N ILE A 68 4.53 8.38 -1.24
CA ILE A 68 3.10 8.52 -1.59
C ILE A 68 2.81 9.96 -2.01
N ALA A 69 3.36 10.95 -1.28
CA ALA A 69 3.18 12.36 -1.60
C ALA A 69 3.78 12.74 -2.96
N ASP A 70 4.99 12.26 -3.24
CA ASP A 70 5.69 12.49 -4.50
C ASP A 70 4.92 11.86 -5.68
N LEU A 71 4.46 10.61 -5.53
CA LEU A 71 3.64 9.92 -6.54
C LEU A 71 2.27 10.59 -6.76
N ALA A 72 1.66 11.11 -5.70
CA ALA A 72 0.39 11.84 -5.78
C ALA A 72 0.57 13.29 -6.27
N GLY A 73 1.79 13.81 -6.37
CA GLY A 73 2.05 15.22 -6.66
C GLY A 73 1.48 16.17 -5.61
N VAL A 74 1.42 15.74 -4.35
CA VAL A 74 0.93 16.54 -3.20
C VAL A 74 2.04 16.78 -2.19
N HIS A 75 1.82 17.72 -1.27
CA HIS A 75 2.78 17.97 -0.19
C HIS A 75 2.73 16.84 0.85
N ALA A 76 3.89 16.41 1.40
CA ALA A 76 3.97 15.32 2.38
C ALA A 76 3.09 15.54 3.62
N GLU A 77 2.96 16.80 4.06
CA GLU A 77 2.04 17.21 5.13
C GLU A 77 0.58 16.80 4.87
N CYS A 78 0.14 16.79 3.60
CA CYS A 78 -1.21 16.35 3.25
C CYS A 78 -1.43 14.87 3.58
N VAL A 79 -0.40 14.03 3.35
CA VAL A 79 -0.45 12.60 3.65
C VAL A 79 -0.50 12.39 5.16
N LEU A 80 0.32 13.12 5.92
CA LEU A 80 0.34 13.05 7.39
C LEU A 80 -0.99 13.50 8.02
N GLN A 81 -1.61 14.57 7.50
CA GLN A 81 -2.89 15.04 8.00
C GLN A 81 -4.04 14.06 7.72
N VAL A 82 -4.01 13.39 6.57
CA VAL A 82 -4.96 12.31 6.25
C VAL A 82 -4.82 11.15 7.24
N LEU A 83 -3.59 10.76 7.57
CA LEU A 83 -3.28 9.66 8.50
C LEU A 83 -3.63 9.99 9.94
N ASN A 84 -3.24 11.17 10.43
CA ASN A 84 -3.40 11.58 11.83
C ASN A 84 -4.82 12.05 12.17
N GLU A 85 -5.76 11.93 11.24
CA GLU A 85 -7.14 12.41 11.37
C GLU A 85 -7.25 13.91 11.71
N GLN A 86 -6.16 14.65 11.53
CA GLN A 86 -6.13 16.06 11.85
C GLN A 86 -7.02 16.80 10.87
N HIS A 87 -7.85 17.71 11.40
CA HIS A 87 -8.71 18.57 10.62
C HIS A 87 -7.89 19.32 9.58
N VAL A 88 -7.91 18.84 8.33
CA VAL A 88 -7.37 19.58 7.20
C VAL A 88 -8.22 20.83 7.06
N ARG A 89 -7.74 21.97 7.57
CA ARG A 89 -8.36 23.28 7.35
C ARG A 89 -8.19 23.65 5.87
N GLY A 90 -8.97 23.03 4.98
CA GLY A 90 -8.89 23.24 3.53
C GLY A 90 -9.53 22.11 2.72
N PRO A 91 -9.79 22.33 1.41
CA PRO A 91 -10.54 21.39 0.56
C PRO A 91 -9.73 20.12 0.29
N LEU A 92 -10.01 19.05 1.03
CA LEU A 92 -9.45 17.70 0.84
C LEU A 92 -9.78 17.11 -0.55
N ASP A 93 -10.81 17.64 -1.21
CA ASP A 93 -11.40 17.14 -2.45
C ASP A 93 -10.41 17.10 -3.64
N ILE A 94 -9.42 17.99 -3.68
CA ILE A 94 -8.42 18.03 -4.78
C ILE A 94 -7.33 16.97 -4.57
N ASN A 95 -6.91 16.76 -3.31
CA ASN A 95 -5.81 15.85 -3.00
C ASN A 95 -6.31 14.40 -2.87
N ALA A 96 -7.58 14.19 -2.50
CA ALA A 96 -8.20 12.87 -2.40
C ALA A 96 -8.08 12.10 -3.72
N ARG A 97 -8.48 12.70 -4.85
CA ARG A 97 -8.37 12.05 -6.17
C ARG A 97 -6.93 11.68 -6.52
N SER A 98 -5.97 12.58 -6.28
CA SER A 98 -4.55 12.29 -6.55
C SER A 98 -3.99 11.19 -5.66
N LEU A 99 -4.35 11.17 -4.37
CA LEU A 99 -3.94 10.13 -3.42
C LEU A 99 -4.54 8.77 -3.78
N LEU A 100 -5.81 8.73 -4.20
CA LEU A 100 -6.45 7.49 -4.67
C LEU A 100 -5.90 6.98 -5.99
N ALA A 101 -5.37 7.85 -6.84
CA ALA A 101 -4.73 7.45 -8.08
C ALA A 101 -3.35 6.80 -7.87
N VAL A 102 -2.74 6.94 -6.68
CA VAL A 102 -1.47 6.28 -6.38
C VAL A 102 -1.70 4.78 -6.21
N SER A 103 -1.07 3.98 -7.05
CA SER A 103 -0.97 2.54 -6.88
C SER A 103 0.45 2.15 -6.46
N PHE A 104 0.57 1.06 -5.69
CA PHE A 104 1.87 0.46 -5.43
C PHE A 104 2.35 -0.28 -6.68
N ASP A 105 3.38 0.23 -7.33
CA ASP A 105 4.12 -0.47 -8.38
C ASP A 105 5.51 -0.85 -7.87
N LEU A 106 5.74 -2.14 -7.67
CA LEU A 106 7.03 -2.65 -7.22
C LEU A 106 8.11 -2.45 -8.28
N ASP A 107 7.79 -2.47 -9.58
CA ASP A 107 8.79 -2.38 -10.66
C ASP A 107 9.31 -0.95 -10.86
N ALA A 108 8.52 0.05 -10.45
CA ALA A 108 8.94 1.46 -10.46
C ALA A 108 9.91 1.84 -9.32
N ILE A 109 10.11 0.98 -8.31
CA ILE A 109 10.93 1.29 -7.12
C ILE A 109 12.41 0.94 -7.36
N PRO A 110 13.38 1.85 -7.15
CA PRO A 110 14.81 1.53 -7.29
C PRO A 110 15.29 0.39 -6.38
N ASP A 111 16.26 -0.41 -6.84
CA ASP A 111 16.71 -1.66 -6.19
C ASP A 111 17.04 -1.54 -4.71
N ARG A 112 17.79 -0.50 -4.33
CA ARG A 112 18.33 -0.31 -2.97
C ARG A 112 17.37 0.41 -2.01
N VAL A 113 16.12 0.61 -2.40
CA VAL A 113 15.08 1.17 -1.51
C VAL A 113 14.53 0.05 -0.62
N LEU A 114 14.41 0.33 0.69
CA LEU A 114 13.78 -0.58 1.65
C LEU A 114 12.26 -0.40 1.63
N ILE A 115 11.54 -1.50 1.45
CA ILE A 115 10.07 -1.57 1.46
C ILE A 115 9.59 -2.54 2.53
N ASP A 116 8.29 -2.58 2.79
CA ASP A 116 7.67 -3.50 3.75
C ASP A 116 7.90 -4.97 3.37
N ALA A 117 8.21 -5.79 4.37
CA ALA A 117 8.54 -7.19 4.18
C ALA A 117 7.34 -8.14 4.12
N THR A 118 6.13 -7.70 4.45
CA THR A 118 4.95 -8.56 4.65
C THR A 118 4.61 -9.35 3.41
N GLY A 119 4.44 -8.70 2.26
CA GLY A 119 4.15 -9.38 0.99
C GLY A 119 5.28 -10.32 0.56
N THR A 120 6.53 -9.93 0.77
CA THR A 120 7.69 -10.79 0.47
C THR A 120 7.73 -12.01 1.38
N ARG A 121 7.51 -11.81 2.68
CA ARG A 121 7.51 -12.85 3.71
C ARG A 121 6.41 -13.87 3.47
N ARG A 122 5.18 -13.41 3.19
CA ARG A 122 4.03 -14.28 2.88
C ARG A 122 4.33 -15.17 1.66
N ARG A 123 4.92 -14.64 0.59
CA ARG A 123 5.32 -15.44 -0.59
C ARG A 123 6.36 -16.51 -0.26
N VAL A 124 7.42 -16.14 0.48
CA VAL A 124 8.44 -17.11 0.90
C VAL A 124 7.81 -18.23 1.74
N GLN A 125 6.96 -17.87 2.69
CA GLN A 125 6.24 -18.82 3.56
C GLN A 125 5.31 -19.73 2.77
N ALA A 126 4.57 -19.18 1.80
CA ALA A 126 3.66 -19.91 0.94
C ALA A 126 4.40 -20.93 0.04
N LEU A 127 5.56 -20.56 -0.50
CA LEU A 127 6.40 -21.51 -1.24
C LEU A 127 6.89 -22.67 -0.35
N VAL A 128 7.21 -22.40 0.92
CA VAL A 128 7.54 -23.46 1.89
C VAL A 128 6.35 -24.38 2.13
N ALA A 129 5.14 -23.85 2.20
CA ALA A 129 3.92 -24.63 2.42
C ALA A 129 3.65 -25.64 1.28
N ILE A 130 4.05 -25.34 0.05
CA ILE A 130 3.94 -26.24 -1.11
C ILE A 130 5.22 -27.06 -1.38
N GLY A 131 6.19 -27.04 -0.46
CA GLY A 131 7.35 -27.92 -0.47
C GLY A 131 8.67 -27.29 -0.95
N TYR A 132 8.69 -26.04 -1.37
CA TYR A 132 9.95 -25.37 -1.71
C TYR A 132 10.64 -24.87 -0.44
N SER A 133 11.61 -25.63 0.07
CA SER A 133 12.42 -25.23 1.22
C SER A 133 13.12 -23.88 1.01
N LEU A 134 13.45 -23.16 2.09
CA LEU A 134 14.19 -21.89 2.00
C LEU A 134 15.50 -22.05 1.22
N SER A 135 16.25 -23.13 1.47
CA SER A 135 17.49 -23.42 0.75
C SER A 135 17.27 -23.65 -0.74
N ALA A 136 16.17 -24.31 -1.13
CA ALA A 136 15.82 -24.50 -2.53
C ALA A 136 15.46 -23.17 -3.21
N GLN A 137 14.67 -22.32 -2.55
CA GLN A 137 14.34 -20.98 -3.06
C GLN A 137 15.61 -20.11 -3.24
N CYS A 138 16.54 -20.17 -2.28
CA CYS A 138 17.82 -19.48 -2.37
C CYS A 138 18.68 -19.98 -3.54
N ALA A 139 18.76 -21.30 -3.74
CA ALA A 139 19.51 -21.90 -4.84
C ALA A 139 18.96 -21.46 -6.20
N LEU A 140 17.63 -21.43 -6.36
CA LEU A 140 16.96 -20.98 -7.59
C LEU A 140 17.23 -19.51 -7.90
N LEU A 141 17.37 -18.66 -6.88
CA LEU A 141 17.67 -17.23 -7.05
C LEU A 141 19.16 -16.90 -7.09
N GLY A 142 20.06 -17.89 -6.95
CA GLY A 142 21.50 -17.64 -6.80
C GLY A 142 21.85 -16.81 -5.56
N ARG A 143 21.04 -16.88 -4.48
CA ARG A 143 21.21 -16.11 -3.24
C ARG A 143 21.59 -17.01 -2.06
N THR A 144 22.10 -16.43 -0.99
CA THR A 144 22.42 -17.17 0.24
C THR A 144 21.22 -17.28 1.19
N VAL A 145 21.15 -18.38 1.95
CA VAL A 145 20.06 -18.66 2.91
C VAL A 145 19.98 -17.62 4.04
N ASN A 146 21.11 -16.99 4.39
CA ASN A 146 21.15 -15.94 5.40
C ASN A 146 20.27 -14.73 5.01
N ASN A 147 20.15 -14.41 3.72
CA ASN A 147 19.28 -13.34 3.25
C ASN A 147 17.79 -13.66 3.50
N TYR A 148 17.39 -14.92 3.36
CA TYR A 148 16.01 -15.34 3.60
C TYR A 148 15.63 -15.33 5.08
N TYR A 149 16.55 -15.69 5.99
CA TYR A 149 16.31 -15.51 7.43
C TYR A 149 16.07 -14.04 7.80
N LYS A 150 16.76 -13.11 7.14
CA LYS A 150 16.52 -11.67 7.30
C LYS A 150 15.14 -11.26 6.78
N VAL A 151 14.71 -11.76 5.61
CA VAL A 151 13.36 -11.50 5.05
C VAL A 151 12.24 -11.96 6.01
N LEU A 152 12.42 -13.10 6.68
CA LEU A 152 11.42 -13.64 7.60
C LEU A 152 11.33 -12.87 8.93
N ARG A 153 12.40 -12.18 9.36
CA ARG A 153 12.47 -11.51 10.67
C ARG A 153 12.32 -9.99 10.57
N ASN A 154 12.95 -9.37 9.59
CA ASN A 154 13.02 -7.92 9.49
C ASN A 154 11.71 -7.35 8.96
N PRO A 155 11.28 -6.18 9.45
CA PRO A 155 10.07 -5.51 8.95
C PRO A 155 10.24 -4.96 7.53
N ARG A 156 11.49 -4.85 7.03
CA ARG A 156 11.79 -4.27 5.72
C ARG A 156 12.77 -5.12 4.92
N VAL A 157 12.64 -5.08 3.59
CA VAL A 157 13.51 -5.76 2.61
C VAL A 157 13.80 -4.82 1.45
N PHE A 158 14.90 -5.04 0.73
CA PHE A 158 15.19 -4.27 -0.49
C PHE A 158 14.21 -4.58 -1.61
N ALA A 159 13.79 -3.57 -2.37
CA ALA A 159 12.87 -3.72 -3.50
C ALA A 159 13.36 -4.77 -4.51
N GLU A 160 14.66 -4.84 -4.77
CA GLU A 160 15.29 -5.89 -5.59
C GLU A 160 15.00 -7.32 -5.07
N THR A 161 15.09 -7.51 -3.75
CA THR A 161 14.80 -8.82 -3.12
C THR A 161 13.32 -9.15 -3.20
N ALA A 162 12.45 -8.15 -2.99
CA ALA A 162 11.01 -8.33 -3.13
C ALA A 162 10.61 -8.71 -4.56
N ARG A 163 11.22 -8.08 -5.58
CA ARG A 163 11.02 -8.44 -7.00
C ARG A 163 11.45 -9.87 -7.29
N ALA A 164 12.68 -10.24 -6.90
CA ALA A 164 13.18 -11.60 -7.10
C ALA A 164 12.28 -12.67 -6.46
N VAL A 165 11.78 -12.43 -5.25
CA VAL A 165 10.84 -13.34 -4.58
C VAL A 165 9.47 -13.35 -5.25
N ARG A 166 8.96 -12.20 -5.69
CA ARG A 166 7.69 -12.10 -6.44
C ARG A 166 7.75 -12.93 -7.71
N ASP A 167 8.83 -12.82 -8.47
CA ASP A 167 8.97 -13.50 -9.75
C ASP A 167 9.10 -15.01 -9.55
N LEU A 168 9.91 -15.45 -8.58
CA LEU A 168 9.96 -16.85 -8.16
C LEU A 168 8.60 -17.39 -7.71
N TYR A 169 7.86 -16.61 -6.93
CA TYR A 169 6.52 -16.99 -6.48
C TYR A 169 5.55 -17.13 -7.65
N ARG A 170 5.59 -16.20 -8.62
CA ARG A 170 4.73 -16.24 -9.81
C ARG A 170 4.99 -17.51 -10.62
N GLU A 171 6.24 -17.94 -10.72
CA GLU A 171 6.65 -19.16 -11.41
C GLU A 171 6.19 -20.43 -10.67
N LEU A 172 6.43 -20.50 -9.36
CA LEU A 172 6.30 -21.76 -8.60
C LEU A 172 4.97 -21.94 -7.88
N SER A 173 4.20 -20.87 -7.63
CA SER A 173 3.00 -20.91 -6.77
C SER A 173 1.91 -21.89 -7.22
N ARG A 174 1.88 -22.24 -8.51
CA ARG A 174 0.89 -23.18 -9.09
C ARG A 174 1.34 -24.64 -9.08
N THR A 175 2.60 -24.91 -8.78
CA THR A 175 3.19 -26.24 -8.91
C THR A 175 3.84 -26.63 -7.60
N PRO A 176 3.37 -27.67 -6.90
CA PRO A 176 4.06 -28.17 -5.71
C PRO A 176 5.47 -28.64 -6.04
N ALA A 177 6.39 -28.51 -5.08
CA ALA A 177 7.75 -29.00 -5.25
C ALA A 177 7.76 -30.52 -5.48
N PRO A 178 8.65 -31.05 -6.35
CA PRO A 178 8.78 -32.49 -6.56
C PRO A 178 8.95 -33.27 -5.24
N PRO A 179 8.32 -34.44 -5.08
CA PRO A 179 8.39 -35.21 -3.86
C PRO A 179 9.83 -35.53 -3.46
N SER A 180 10.26 -35.02 -2.32
CA SER A 180 11.60 -35.27 -1.77
C SER A 180 11.57 -35.20 -0.25
N ARG A 181 12.62 -35.70 0.42
CA ARG A 181 12.78 -35.51 1.86
C ARG A 181 12.77 -34.02 2.23
N GLY A 182 13.42 -33.18 1.42
CA GLY A 182 13.43 -31.73 1.59
C GLY A 182 12.05 -31.09 1.51
N ALA A 183 11.25 -31.49 0.51
CA ALA A 183 9.88 -31.00 0.34
C ALA A 183 8.97 -31.38 1.51
N LYS A 184 9.04 -32.64 1.97
CA LYS A 184 8.29 -33.10 3.15
C LYS A 184 8.65 -32.31 4.42
N LEU A 185 9.94 -32.03 4.63
CA LEU A 185 10.40 -31.23 5.76
C LEU A 185 9.94 -29.76 5.65
N ALA A 186 9.92 -29.20 4.45
CA ALA A 186 9.42 -27.85 4.19
C ALA A 186 7.92 -27.73 4.55
N CYS A 187 7.07 -28.63 4.03
CA CYS A 187 5.65 -28.64 4.37
C CYS A 187 5.40 -28.80 5.87
N ARG A 188 6.13 -29.70 6.55
CA ARG A 188 6.04 -29.88 8.02
C ARG A 188 6.45 -28.62 8.77
N ARG A 189 7.49 -27.92 8.31
CA ARG A 189 7.91 -26.64 8.89
C ARG A 189 6.83 -25.58 8.70
N ALA A 190 6.22 -25.49 7.51
CA ALA A 190 5.12 -24.57 7.25
C ALA A 190 3.95 -24.83 8.20
N ALA A 191 3.49 -26.07 8.31
CA ALA A 191 2.40 -26.45 9.20
C ALA A 191 2.68 -26.07 10.67
N ARG A 192 3.89 -26.39 11.17
CA ARG A 192 4.29 -26.05 12.55
C ARG A 192 4.29 -24.54 12.82
N ASN A 193 4.62 -23.72 11.82
CA ASN A 193 4.70 -22.27 11.95
C ASN A 193 3.40 -21.56 11.49
N GLY A 194 2.35 -22.31 11.15
CA GLY A 194 1.09 -21.74 10.63
C GLY A 194 1.24 -21.03 9.28
N TRP A 195 2.23 -21.42 8.46
CA TRP A 195 2.45 -20.81 7.15
C TRP A 195 1.47 -21.38 6.13
N LEU A 196 0.75 -20.49 5.46
CA LEU A 196 -0.35 -20.83 4.57
C LEU A 196 0.12 -20.95 3.13
N SER A 197 -0.53 -21.82 2.35
CA SER A 197 -0.20 -22.05 0.94
C SER A 197 -0.61 -20.85 0.06
N PRO A 198 -0.12 -20.79 -1.20
CA PRO A 198 -0.53 -19.76 -2.16
C PRO A 198 -2.03 -19.65 -2.34
N LEU A 199 -2.76 -20.77 -2.29
CA LEU A 199 -4.21 -20.84 -2.47
C LEU A 199 -5.00 -20.22 -1.31
N ALA A 200 -4.35 -19.91 -0.19
CA ALA A 200 -4.99 -19.24 0.93
C ALA A 200 -5.15 -17.72 0.72
N TRP A 201 -4.59 -17.16 -0.36
CA TRP A 201 -4.56 -15.71 -0.61
C TRP A 201 -5.17 -15.37 -1.98
N ASP A 202 -6.04 -14.37 -2.04
CA ASP A 202 -6.55 -13.73 -3.25
C ASP A 202 -5.61 -12.58 -3.69
N ASP A 203 -5.26 -11.67 -2.78
CA ASP A 203 -4.20 -10.67 -2.88
C ASP A 203 -3.23 -10.80 -1.67
N ILE A 204 -2.16 -11.58 -1.87
CA ILE A 204 -1.13 -11.81 -0.86
C ILE A 204 -0.44 -10.52 -0.36
N ASP A 205 -0.53 -9.42 -1.12
CA ASP A 205 0.03 -8.11 -0.79
C ASP A 205 -0.93 -7.21 -0.01
N ASP A 206 -2.22 -7.54 0.09
CA ASP A 206 -3.14 -6.78 0.92
C ASP A 206 -2.90 -7.13 2.42
N PRO A 207 -2.43 -6.17 3.22
CA PRO A 207 -2.15 -6.41 4.63
C PRO A 207 -3.42 -6.72 5.43
N ASN A 208 -4.58 -6.22 4.99
CA ASN A 208 -5.89 -6.45 5.62
C ASN A 208 -6.57 -7.72 5.14
N GLU A 209 -6.02 -8.40 4.13
CA GLU A 209 -6.59 -9.63 3.64
C GLU A 209 -6.51 -10.74 4.69
N LYS A 210 -7.65 -11.41 4.87
CA LYS A 210 -7.78 -12.57 5.73
C LYS A 210 -7.64 -13.82 4.86
N PRO A 211 -6.66 -14.69 5.13
CA PRO A 211 -6.45 -15.86 4.31
C PRO A 211 -7.62 -16.85 4.40
N LYS A 212 -7.96 -17.46 3.28
CA LYS A 212 -9.01 -18.47 3.15
C LYS A 212 -8.54 -19.82 3.70
N GLY A 213 -9.46 -20.58 4.29
CA GLY A 213 -9.20 -21.96 4.72
C GLY A 213 -8.55 -22.12 6.12
N VAL A 214 -8.38 -21.04 6.88
CA VAL A 214 -8.02 -21.15 8.30
C VAL A 214 -9.25 -21.65 9.06
N ARG A 215 -9.32 -22.96 9.35
CA ARG A 215 -10.20 -23.42 10.44
C ARG A 215 -9.68 -22.75 11.71
N ARG A 216 -10.39 -21.72 12.18
CA ARG A 216 -10.24 -21.27 13.56
C ARG A 216 -10.74 -22.40 14.43
N GLU A 217 -9.84 -23.17 15.02
CA GLU A 217 -10.21 -23.91 16.22
C GLU A 217 -10.54 -22.85 17.27
N ALA A 218 -11.83 -22.73 17.56
CA ALA A 218 -12.34 -21.95 18.67
C ALA A 218 -11.70 -22.50 19.95
N SER A 219 -10.95 -21.65 20.65
CA SER A 219 -10.71 -21.83 22.08
C SER A 219 -11.91 -21.31 22.86
#